data_AF-A0A3R6MH78-F1
#
_entry.id   AF-A0A3R6MH78-F1
#
_cell.length_a   1.000
_cell.length_b   1.000
_cell.length_c   1.000
_cell.angle_alpha   90.00
_cell.angle_beta   90.00
_cell.angle_gamma   90.00
#
_symmetry.space_group_name_H-M   'P 1'
#
loop_
_entity.id
_entity.type
_entity.pdbx_description
1 polymer ?
#
loop_
_entity_poly.entity_id
_entity_poly.type
_entity_poly.pdbx_seq_one_letter_code
_entity_poly.pdbx_strand_id
1 'polypeptide(L)'
;MARVFTVKNGFALYRESLNALYTFAANGDTLCYFAPGSGEFKAMKGTIRNAESSDLYKYKGQECFRLAYTDTLFRILDASTFRPAYKIDFGTHQATRAEGLNPAVDLSDKYLVHNLTETDDYLFLSLTQNHDCPNTRNAGTVKFFQVIYNKKNGELYSFVDKTKKTVPGLIPNDLDGGIGYWPKIQMNGQPYMLLIGRALKRAVPADRLSKIPALQGLEDKEMVLITVR
;
A
#
# COMPACT_ATOMS: atom_id res chain seq x y z
N MET A 1 -9.27 -7.26 11.27
CA MET A 1 -9.93 -5.98 11.62
C MET A 1 -11.19 -5.78 10.78
N ALA A 2 -12.13 -4.94 11.23
CA ALA A 2 -13.27 -4.48 10.43
C ALA A 2 -13.26 -2.95 10.36
N ARG A 3 -13.59 -2.38 9.19
CA ARG A 3 -13.69 -0.91 9.00
C ARG A 3 -15.03 -0.57 8.38
N VAL A 4 -15.76 0.34 9.00
CA VAL A 4 -17.02 0.89 8.50
C VAL A 4 -16.78 2.33 8.07
N PHE A 5 -17.31 2.71 6.90
CA PHE A 5 -17.23 4.08 6.40
C PHE A 5 -18.46 4.42 5.56
N THR A 6 -18.78 5.71 5.53
CA THR A 6 -19.93 6.23 4.77
C THR A 6 -19.60 6.32 3.29
N VAL A 7 -20.58 6.00 2.45
CA VAL A 7 -20.52 6.22 1.00
C VAL A 7 -21.80 6.93 0.57
N LYS A 8 -21.84 7.47 -0.65
CA LYS A 8 -23.08 8.08 -1.15
C LYS A 8 -24.21 7.03 -1.13
N ASN A 9 -25.38 7.40 -0.59
CA ASN A 9 -26.56 6.55 -0.46
C ASN A 9 -26.43 5.32 0.46
N GLY A 10 -25.42 5.26 1.36
CA GLY A 10 -25.29 4.13 2.27
C GLY A 10 -23.99 4.08 3.06
N PHE A 11 -23.55 2.88 3.41
CA PHE A 11 -22.29 2.64 4.11
C PHE A 11 -21.60 1.38 3.57
N ALA A 12 -20.30 1.28 3.82
CA ALA A 12 -19.48 0.15 3.43
C ALA A 12 -18.81 -0.49 4.66
N LEU A 13 -18.64 -1.81 4.61
CA LEU A 13 -17.93 -2.60 5.60
C LEU A 13 -16.82 -3.37 4.90
N TYR A 14 -15.58 -3.07 5.26
CA TYR A 14 -14.44 -3.90 4.90
C TYR A 14 -14.13 -4.88 6.02
N ARG A 15 -14.05 -6.17 5.66
CA ARG A 15 -13.68 -7.27 6.54
C ARG A 15 -12.38 -7.90 6.08
N GLU A 16 -11.30 -7.58 6.78
CA GLU A 16 -9.96 -8.07 6.48
C GLU A 16 -9.86 -9.61 6.55
N SER A 17 -10.48 -10.22 7.56
CA SER A 17 -10.47 -11.70 7.72
C SER A 17 -11.10 -12.44 6.54
N LEU A 18 -12.05 -11.80 5.85
CA LEU A 18 -12.70 -12.34 4.68
C LEU A 18 -12.08 -11.83 3.38
N ASN A 19 -11.16 -10.87 3.48
CA ASN A 19 -10.71 -10.01 2.40
C ASN A 19 -11.89 -9.63 1.50
N ALA A 20 -12.89 -8.99 2.11
CA ALA A 20 -14.15 -8.69 1.43
C ALA A 20 -14.67 -7.30 1.78
N LEU A 21 -15.31 -6.67 0.81
CA LEU A 21 -16.02 -5.41 0.95
C LEU A 21 -17.51 -5.64 0.74
N TYR A 22 -18.31 -5.12 1.65
CA TYR A 22 -19.77 -5.07 1.55
C TYR A 22 -20.19 -3.62 1.46
N THR A 23 -21.24 -3.34 0.70
CA THR A 23 -21.96 -2.07 0.77
C THR A 23 -23.41 -2.31 1.11
N PHE A 24 -23.99 -1.36 1.84
CA PHE A 24 -25.36 -1.43 2.32
C PHE A 24 -26.08 -0.13 2.00
N ALA A 25 -27.37 -0.24 1.71
CA ALA A 25 -28.28 0.89 1.69
C ALA A 25 -28.41 1.49 3.09
N ALA A 26 -28.93 2.73 3.19
CA ALA A 26 -29.13 3.41 4.47
C ALA A 26 -30.07 2.65 5.43
N ASN A 27 -30.97 1.81 4.91
CA ASN A 27 -31.85 0.95 5.70
C ASN A 27 -31.18 -0.36 6.17
N GLY A 28 -29.93 -0.62 5.78
CA GLY A 28 -29.17 -1.82 6.15
C GLY A 28 -29.20 -2.95 5.12
N ASP A 29 -29.93 -2.83 4.01
CA ASP A 29 -29.95 -3.86 2.97
C ASP A 29 -28.59 -4.00 2.30
N THR A 30 -28.10 -5.22 2.11
CA THR A 30 -26.83 -5.45 1.40
C THR A 30 -27.03 -5.19 -0.09
N LEU A 31 -26.26 -4.26 -0.65
CA LEU A 31 -26.34 -3.90 -2.06
C LEU A 31 -25.25 -4.57 -2.89
N CYS A 32 -24.01 -4.62 -2.38
CA CYS A 32 -22.92 -5.29 -3.07
C CYS A 32 -22.06 -6.11 -2.11
N TYR A 33 -21.46 -7.17 -2.66
CA TYR A 33 -20.44 -7.99 -2.03
C TYR A 33 -19.28 -8.16 -3.02
N PHE A 34 -18.06 -7.88 -2.58
CA PHE A 34 -16.85 -8.01 -3.38
C PHE A 34 -15.79 -8.81 -2.63
N ALA A 35 -15.22 -9.82 -3.28
CA ALA A 35 -14.14 -10.65 -2.76
C ALA A 35 -13.21 -11.12 -3.90
N PRO A 36 -11.92 -11.37 -3.63
CA PRO A 36 -10.99 -11.88 -4.63
C PRO A 36 -11.33 -13.32 -5.06
N GLY A 37 -11.41 -13.54 -6.36
CA GLY A 37 -11.66 -14.86 -6.97
C GLY A 37 -13.12 -15.30 -6.92
N SER A 38 -13.47 -16.31 -7.72
CA SER A 38 -14.84 -16.84 -7.87
C SER A 38 -15.15 -18.03 -6.95
N GLY A 39 -14.32 -18.30 -5.95
CA GLY A 39 -14.44 -19.49 -5.10
C GLY A 39 -14.82 -19.14 -3.67
N GLU A 40 -15.69 -19.97 -3.06
CA GLU A 40 -15.86 -19.99 -1.62
C GLU A 40 -14.48 -20.09 -0.95
N PHE A 41 -14.11 -19.07 -0.18
CA PHE A 41 -12.93 -19.16 0.66
C PHE A 41 -13.18 -20.22 1.73
N LYS A 42 -12.62 -21.42 1.53
CA LYS A 42 -12.57 -22.43 2.59
C LYS A 42 -11.56 -21.94 3.62
N ALA A 43 -12.04 -21.67 4.83
CA ALA A 43 -11.18 -21.33 5.96
C ALA A 43 -10.05 -22.37 6.07
N MET A 44 -8.80 -21.93 5.90
CA MET A 44 -7.66 -22.81 6.08
C MET A 44 -7.50 -23.14 7.56
N LYS A 45 -7.32 -24.43 7.87
CA LYS A 45 -7.01 -24.89 9.22
C LYS A 45 -5.51 -24.70 9.46
N GLY A 46 -5.14 -24.16 10.62
CA GLY A 46 -3.74 -23.98 11.03
C GLY A 46 -3.20 -22.57 10.80
N THR A 47 -1.87 -22.45 10.78
CA THR A 47 -1.18 -21.16 10.61
C THR A 47 -1.44 -20.60 9.21
N ILE A 48 -1.99 -19.40 9.15
CA ILE A 48 -2.15 -18.64 7.91
C ILE A 48 -1.04 -17.59 7.82
N ARG A 49 -0.51 -17.42 6.60
CA ARG A 49 0.28 -16.25 6.23
C ARG A 49 -0.68 -15.16 5.74
N ASN A 50 -0.32 -13.89 5.86
CA ASN A 50 -1.01 -12.83 5.12
C ASN A 50 0.02 -12.01 4.34
N ALA A 51 0.32 -12.46 3.12
CA ALA A 51 1.44 -11.94 2.36
C ALA A 51 1.19 -10.57 1.73
N GLU A 52 -0.07 -10.20 1.54
CA GLU A 52 -0.49 -8.93 0.94
C GLU A 52 -1.67 -8.32 1.72
N SER A 53 -1.72 -6.99 1.78
CA SER A 53 -2.81 -6.25 2.41
C SER A 53 -3.67 -5.54 1.38
N SER A 54 -4.93 -5.30 1.73
CA SER A 54 -5.85 -4.48 0.94
C SER A 54 -5.60 -3.00 1.20
N ASP A 55 -5.82 -2.18 0.18
CA ASP A 55 -5.73 -0.73 0.28
C ASP A 55 -7.13 -0.14 0.38
N LEU A 56 -7.38 0.67 1.40
CA LEU A 56 -8.59 1.47 1.55
C LEU A 56 -8.20 2.91 1.86
N TYR A 57 -8.58 3.83 0.98
CA TYR A 57 -8.14 5.22 1.04
C TYR A 57 -9.15 6.15 0.37
N LYS A 58 -9.06 7.45 0.69
CA LYS A 58 -9.79 8.49 -0.02
C LYS A 58 -8.92 9.11 -1.11
N TYR A 59 -9.50 9.49 -2.24
CA TYR A 59 -8.85 10.32 -3.25
C TYR A 59 -9.87 11.34 -3.76
N LYS A 60 -9.55 12.64 -3.69
CA LYS A 60 -10.48 13.75 -4.02
C LYS A 60 -11.87 13.61 -3.37
N GLY A 61 -11.89 13.23 -2.09
CA GLY A 61 -13.12 13.01 -1.32
C GLY A 61 -13.87 11.70 -1.62
N GLN A 62 -13.41 10.92 -2.60
CA GLN A 62 -14.03 9.66 -3.00
C GLN A 62 -13.34 8.45 -2.35
N GLU A 63 -14.13 7.52 -1.81
CA GLU A 63 -13.61 6.27 -1.26
C GLU A 63 -13.11 5.34 -2.38
N CYS A 64 -11.96 4.74 -2.15
CA CYS A 64 -11.25 3.91 -3.10
C CYS A 64 -10.76 2.65 -2.40
N PHE A 65 -10.73 1.54 -3.13
CA PHE A 65 -10.21 0.31 -2.58
C PHE A 65 -9.52 -0.57 -3.62
N ARG A 66 -8.58 -1.39 -3.14
CA ARG A 66 -8.04 -2.56 -3.82
C ARG A 66 -8.01 -3.68 -2.81
N LEU A 67 -8.63 -4.82 -3.11
CA LEU A 67 -8.53 -5.98 -2.23
C LEU A 67 -7.21 -6.71 -2.47
N ALA A 68 -6.62 -7.29 -1.42
CA ALA A 68 -5.40 -8.06 -1.56
C ALA A 68 -5.59 -9.20 -2.57
N TYR A 69 -4.55 -9.51 -3.34
CA TYR A 69 -4.55 -10.55 -4.38
C TYR A 69 -5.55 -10.27 -5.54
N THR A 70 -5.99 -9.03 -5.69
CA THR A 70 -6.73 -8.56 -6.87
C THR A 70 -5.87 -7.60 -7.68
N ASP A 71 -6.10 -7.58 -8.98
CA ASP A 71 -5.42 -6.71 -9.93
C ASP A 71 -6.09 -5.34 -10.07
N THR A 72 -7.32 -5.17 -9.57
CA THR A 72 -8.13 -3.99 -9.91
C THR A 72 -8.33 -3.08 -8.71
N LEU A 73 -8.04 -1.80 -8.93
CA LEU A 73 -8.36 -0.72 -8.01
C LEU A 73 -9.69 -0.09 -8.39
N PHE A 74 -10.58 0.10 -7.44
CA PHE A 74 -11.92 0.65 -7.66
C PHE A 74 -12.11 2.01 -6.97
N ARG A 75 -12.95 2.84 -7.60
CA ARG A 75 -13.65 3.96 -6.98
C ARG A 75 -15.03 3.51 -6.53
N ILE A 76 -15.46 3.95 -5.35
CA ILE A 76 -16.84 3.82 -4.91
C ILE A 76 -17.59 5.09 -5.31
N LEU A 77 -18.51 4.99 -6.27
CA LEU A 77 -19.33 6.12 -6.70
C LEU A 77 -20.50 6.33 -5.72
N ASP A 78 -21.12 5.22 -5.32
CA ASP A 78 -22.18 5.14 -4.32
C ASP A 78 -22.27 3.71 -3.77
N ALA A 79 -23.24 3.46 -2.88
CA ALA A 79 -23.43 2.18 -2.21
C ALA A 79 -23.74 1.01 -3.17
N SER A 80 -24.12 1.25 -4.44
CA SER A 80 -24.40 0.19 -5.42
C SER A 80 -23.50 0.23 -6.65
N THR A 81 -22.61 1.22 -6.76
CA THR A 81 -21.86 1.49 -7.99
C THR A 81 -20.38 1.65 -7.73
N PHE A 82 -19.59 0.76 -8.32
CA PHE A 82 -18.14 0.82 -8.34
C PHE A 82 -17.64 1.07 -9.76
N ARG A 83 -16.52 1.79 -9.87
CA ARG A 83 -15.85 2.02 -11.16
C ARG A 83 -14.39 1.57 -11.06
N PRO A 84 -13.92 0.65 -11.91
CA PRO A 84 -12.50 0.34 -11.98
C PRO A 84 -11.71 1.58 -12.40
N ALA A 85 -10.61 1.85 -11.71
CA ALA A 85 -9.73 2.99 -11.97
C ALA A 85 -8.41 2.56 -12.60
N TYR A 86 -7.82 1.48 -12.11
CA TYR A 86 -6.56 0.93 -12.60
C TYR A 86 -6.56 -0.58 -12.53
N LYS A 87 -5.76 -1.20 -13.40
CA LYS A 87 -5.39 -2.61 -13.34
C LYS A 87 -3.88 -2.72 -13.14
N ILE A 88 -3.46 -3.45 -12.12
CA ILE A 88 -2.08 -3.82 -11.81
C ILE A 88 -1.91 -5.27 -12.28
N ASP A 89 -1.27 -5.45 -13.43
CA ASP A 89 -1.14 -6.75 -14.08
C ASP A 89 0.28 -7.31 -13.91
N PHE A 90 0.43 -8.31 -13.04
CA PHE A 90 1.69 -9.05 -12.87
C PHE A 90 1.80 -10.27 -13.80
N GLY A 91 0.85 -10.48 -14.71
CA GLY A 91 0.79 -11.64 -15.58
C GLY A 91 0.85 -12.95 -14.78
N THR A 92 1.73 -13.86 -15.18
CA THR A 92 1.93 -15.17 -14.54
C THR A 92 2.52 -15.10 -13.12
N HIS A 93 3.04 -13.93 -12.72
CA HIS A 93 3.62 -13.69 -11.40
C HIS A 93 2.61 -13.18 -10.38
N GLN A 94 1.34 -13.02 -10.76
CA GLN A 94 0.27 -12.69 -9.83
C GLN A 94 0.10 -13.82 -8.80
N ALA A 95 0.14 -13.47 -7.51
CA ALA A 95 -0.27 -14.37 -6.45
C ALA A 95 -1.80 -14.41 -6.36
N THR A 96 -2.35 -15.61 -6.29
CA THR A 96 -3.73 -15.84 -5.88
C THR A 96 -3.86 -15.70 -4.37
N ARG A 97 -5.09 -15.45 -3.91
CA ARG A 97 -5.39 -15.42 -2.47
C ARG A 97 -5.03 -16.74 -1.76
N ALA A 98 -5.22 -17.88 -2.40
CA ALA A 98 -4.90 -19.18 -1.81
C ALA A 98 -3.38 -19.35 -1.60
N GLU A 99 -2.57 -19.00 -2.60
CA GLU A 99 -1.11 -19.01 -2.51
C GLU A 99 -0.60 -18.03 -1.43
N GLY A 100 -1.13 -16.81 -1.43
CA GLY A 100 -0.73 -15.76 -0.48
C GLY A 100 -0.96 -16.14 0.98
N LEU A 101 -2.06 -16.86 1.25
CA LEU A 101 -2.45 -17.25 2.60
C LEU A 101 -1.81 -18.57 3.08
N ASN A 102 -1.39 -19.45 2.17
CA ASN A 102 -0.83 -20.76 2.53
C ASN A 102 0.69 -20.65 2.77
N PRO A 103 1.19 -20.83 4.01
CA PRO A 103 2.62 -20.70 4.30
C PRO A 103 3.49 -21.79 3.64
N ALA A 104 2.90 -22.90 3.19
CA ALA A 104 3.62 -23.97 2.49
C ALA A 104 3.86 -23.65 1.00
N VAL A 105 3.21 -22.62 0.46
CA VAL A 105 3.40 -22.19 -0.93
C VAL A 105 4.57 -21.23 -1.03
N ASP A 106 5.51 -21.55 -1.93
CA ASP A 106 6.59 -20.65 -2.30
C ASP A 106 6.04 -19.45 -3.10
N LEU A 107 6.46 -18.24 -2.70
CA LEU A 107 6.12 -16.99 -3.37
C LEU A 107 7.35 -16.32 -3.98
N SER A 108 8.48 -17.02 -4.07
CA SER A 108 9.76 -16.47 -4.53
C SER A 108 9.69 -15.85 -5.93
N ASP A 109 8.77 -16.30 -6.78
CA ASP A 109 8.52 -15.79 -8.13
C ASP A 109 7.29 -14.87 -8.23
N LYS A 110 6.56 -14.65 -7.13
CA LYS A 110 5.33 -13.86 -7.11
C LYS A 110 5.57 -12.41 -6.71
N TYR A 111 4.84 -11.51 -7.36
CA TYR A 111 4.78 -10.10 -6.97
C TYR A 111 3.57 -9.83 -6.08
N LEU A 112 3.79 -9.04 -5.03
CA LEU A 112 2.79 -8.65 -4.04
C LEU A 112 2.79 -7.13 -3.90
N VAL A 113 1.60 -6.53 -3.81
CA VAL A 113 1.47 -5.09 -3.53
C VAL A 113 1.72 -4.84 -2.04
N HIS A 114 2.82 -4.17 -1.73
CA HIS A 114 3.22 -3.86 -0.35
C HIS A 114 2.63 -2.54 0.15
N ASN A 115 2.56 -1.52 -0.72
CA ASN A 115 1.92 -0.24 -0.41
C ASN A 115 1.46 0.46 -1.69
N LEU A 116 0.34 1.15 -1.61
CA LEU A 116 -0.21 1.97 -2.68
C LEU A 116 -0.51 3.38 -2.17
N THR A 117 -0.01 4.40 -2.86
CA THR A 117 -0.36 5.80 -2.60
C THR A 117 -0.73 6.49 -3.90
N GLU A 118 -1.93 7.06 -3.94
CA GLU A 118 -2.42 7.77 -5.11
C GLU A 118 -2.45 9.29 -4.89
N THR A 119 -1.88 10.04 -5.82
CA THR A 119 -1.86 11.52 -5.83
C THR A 119 -2.59 12.07 -7.05
N ASP A 120 -2.59 13.37 -7.26
CA ASP A 120 -3.20 13.95 -8.47
C ASP A 120 -2.48 13.54 -9.76
N ASP A 121 -1.16 13.49 -9.72
CA ASP A 121 -0.31 13.28 -10.89
C ASP A 121 0.24 11.85 -11.01
N TYR A 122 0.33 11.12 -9.90
CA TYR A 122 1.06 9.85 -9.83
C TYR A 122 0.33 8.78 -9.03
N LEU A 123 0.64 7.51 -9.34
CA LEU A 123 0.33 6.36 -8.51
C LEU A 123 1.66 5.72 -8.09
N PHE A 124 1.94 5.74 -6.78
CA PHE A 124 3.12 5.14 -6.19
C PHE A 124 2.78 3.74 -5.69
N LEU A 125 3.56 2.74 -6.11
CA LEU A 125 3.43 1.34 -5.74
C LEU A 125 4.76 0.85 -5.18
N SER A 126 4.76 0.41 -3.92
CA SER A 126 5.81 -0.47 -3.41
C SER A 126 5.36 -1.90 -3.66
N LEU A 127 6.19 -2.67 -4.35
CA LEU A 127 5.97 -4.09 -4.60
C LEU A 127 7.05 -4.90 -3.88
N THR A 128 6.72 -6.13 -3.54
CA THR A 128 7.71 -7.14 -3.16
C THR A 128 7.67 -8.30 -4.13
N GLN A 129 8.83 -8.86 -4.45
CA GLN A 129 8.93 -10.24 -4.91
C GLN A 129 9.25 -11.10 -3.69
N ASN A 130 8.47 -12.16 -3.48
CA ASN A 130 8.38 -12.92 -2.22
C ASN A 130 7.64 -12.17 -1.09
N HIS A 131 7.20 -12.93 -0.09
CA HIS A 131 6.55 -12.42 1.11
C HIS A 131 7.53 -11.62 1.98
N ASP A 132 7.15 -10.42 2.37
CA ASP A 132 7.91 -9.60 3.29
C ASP A 132 7.72 -10.03 4.76
N CYS A 133 8.70 -10.72 5.33
CA CYS A 133 8.72 -11.05 6.75
C CYS A 133 10.16 -11.09 7.30
N PRO A 134 10.35 -11.14 8.63
CA PRO A 134 11.70 -11.20 9.22
C PRO A 134 12.58 -12.31 8.64
N ASN A 135 12.00 -13.49 8.35
CA ASN A 135 12.75 -14.63 7.81
C ASN A 135 13.27 -14.37 6.39
N THR A 136 12.41 -13.91 5.47
CA THR A 136 12.79 -13.63 4.08
C THR A 136 13.70 -12.40 3.98
N ARG A 137 13.55 -11.42 4.89
CA ARG A 137 14.50 -10.30 5.04
C ARG A 137 15.86 -10.78 5.51
N ASN A 138 15.94 -11.59 6.58
CA ASN A 138 17.20 -12.10 7.10
C ASN A 138 17.92 -13.02 6.09
N ALA A 139 17.17 -13.80 5.32
CA ALA A 139 17.70 -14.64 4.26
C ALA A 139 18.06 -13.85 2.97
N GLY A 140 17.67 -12.58 2.86
CA GLY A 140 17.90 -11.77 1.66
C GLY A 140 17.10 -12.21 0.43
N THR A 141 16.00 -12.94 0.62
CA THR A 141 15.21 -13.55 -0.46
C THR A 141 14.02 -12.72 -0.90
N VAL A 142 13.55 -11.78 -0.07
CA VAL A 142 12.57 -10.76 -0.48
C VAL A 142 13.28 -9.65 -1.23
N LYS A 143 12.68 -9.19 -2.32
CA LYS A 143 13.15 -8.03 -3.09
C LYS A 143 12.07 -6.95 -3.12
N PHE A 144 12.46 -5.69 -3.01
CA PHE A 144 11.56 -4.55 -3.10
C PHE A 144 11.70 -3.84 -4.45
N PHE A 145 10.56 -3.39 -4.98
CA PHE A 145 10.48 -2.59 -6.19
C PHE A 145 9.62 -1.36 -5.93
N GLN A 146 10.08 -0.22 -6.42
CA GLN A 146 9.42 1.06 -6.30
C GLN A 146 8.96 1.45 -7.69
N VAL A 147 7.65 1.54 -7.87
CA VAL A 147 7.02 1.82 -9.16
C VAL A 147 6.22 3.11 -9.06
N ILE A 148 6.39 4.00 -10.03
CA ILE A 148 5.67 5.27 -10.16
C ILE A 148 5.00 5.26 -11.52
N TYR A 149 3.68 5.32 -11.53
CA TYR A 149 2.90 5.52 -12.75
C TYR A 149 2.52 7.00 -12.88
N ASN A 150 2.91 7.64 -13.97
CA ASN A 150 2.56 9.01 -14.31
C ASN A 150 1.20 9.03 -15.02
N LYS A 151 0.21 9.67 -14.40
CA LYS A 151 -1.17 9.67 -14.91
C LYS A 151 -1.39 10.59 -16.10
N LYS A 152 -0.49 11.55 -16.34
CA LYS A 152 -0.62 12.51 -17.45
C LYS A 152 -0.26 11.87 -18.79
N ASN A 153 0.80 11.08 -18.81
CA ASN A 153 1.33 10.49 -20.05
C ASN A 153 1.31 8.96 -20.07
N GLY A 154 0.95 8.31 -18.96
CA GLY A 154 0.86 6.85 -18.86
C GLY A 154 2.21 6.15 -18.70
N GLU A 155 3.29 6.88 -18.45
CA GLU A 155 4.62 6.29 -18.27
C GLU A 155 4.76 5.60 -16.92
N LEU A 156 5.55 4.53 -16.91
CA LEU A 156 5.86 3.76 -15.71
C LEU A 156 7.36 3.79 -15.46
N TYR A 157 7.72 4.31 -14.29
CA TYR A 157 9.08 4.34 -13.80
C TYR A 157 9.22 3.28 -12.72
N SER A 158 10.28 2.47 -12.78
CA SER A 158 10.59 1.52 -11.74
C SER A 158 12.05 1.64 -11.33
N PHE A 159 12.33 1.58 -10.04
CA PHE A 159 13.69 1.41 -9.56
C PHE A 159 13.76 0.38 -8.45
N VAL A 160 14.95 -0.20 -8.35
CA VAL A 160 15.34 -1.15 -7.30
C VAL A 160 16.58 -0.56 -6.64
N ASP A 161 16.54 -0.39 -5.32
CA ASP A 161 17.73 -0.03 -4.57
C ASP A 161 18.67 -1.23 -4.52
N LYS A 162 19.64 -1.28 -5.44
CA LYS A 162 20.62 -2.36 -5.54
C LYS A 162 21.52 -2.47 -4.30
N THR A 163 21.64 -1.39 -3.52
CA THR A 163 22.45 -1.34 -2.29
C THR A 163 21.70 -1.85 -1.07
N LYS A 164 20.36 -1.89 -1.14
CA LYS A 164 19.48 -2.27 -0.03
C LYS A 164 18.45 -3.30 -0.47
N LYS A 165 18.88 -4.56 -0.56
CA LYS A 165 18.05 -5.65 -1.10
C LYS A 165 16.81 -5.98 -0.25
N THR A 166 16.83 -5.68 1.05
CA THR A 166 15.83 -6.14 2.03
C THR A 166 15.02 -5.02 2.69
N VAL A 167 15.12 -3.79 2.16
CA VAL A 167 14.25 -2.68 2.56
C VAL A 167 13.70 -1.97 1.32
N PRO A 168 12.50 -1.37 1.41
CA PRO A 168 11.98 -0.54 0.33
C PRO A 168 12.97 0.56 -0.08
N GLY A 169 13.17 0.74 -1.39
CA GLY A 169 13.93 1.86 -1.93
C GLY A 169 13.25 3.19 -1.64
N LEU A 170 14.06 4.25 -1.64
CA LEU A 170 13.61 5.63 -1.55
C LEU A 170 14.13 6.37 -2.79
N ILE A 171 13.35 7.31 -3.31
CA ILE A 171 13.83 8.25 -4.34
C ILE A 171 14.97 9.04 -3.70
N PRO A 172 16.21 9.01 -4.20
CA PRO A 172 17.30 9.79 -3.64
C PRO A 172 16.95 11.28 -3.64
N ASN A 173 17.30 11.97 -2.56
CA ASN A 173 17.23 13.42 -2.52
C ASN A 173 18.60 13.99 -2.89
N ASP A 174 18.71 14.47 -4.12
CA ASP A 174 19.90 15.08 -4.72
C ASP A 174 19.86 16.62 -4.70
N LEU A 175 18.78 17.22 -4.18
CA LEU A 175 18.58 18.67 -4.15
C LEU A 175 19.34 19.35 -3.02
N ASP A 176 19.17 18.85 -1.79
CA ASP A 176 19.81 19.37 -0.59
C ASP A 176 20.58 18.29 0.18
N GLY A 177 20.69 17.09 -0.41
CA GLY A 177 21.27 15.89 0.17
C GLY A 177 20.47 15.34 1.36
N GLY A 178 19.22 15.75 1.56
CA GLY A 178 18.36 15.27 2.64
C GLY A 178 18.00 13.79 2.53
N ILE A 179 16.95 13.37 3.24
CA ILE A 179 16.51 11.98 3.16
C ILE A 179 15.89 11.66 1.82
N GLY A 180 16.08 10.42 1.36
CA GLY A 180 15.30 9.91 0.25
C GLY A 180 13.81 9.87 0.57
N TYR A 181 12.97 9.89 -0.46
CA TYR A 181 11.54 10.05 -0.36
C TYR A 181 10.78 8.85 -0.94
N TRP A 182 9.77 8.37 -0.21
CA TRP A 182 8.74 7.50 -0.77
C TRP A 182 7.41 7.72 -0.03
N PRO A 183 6.33 8.10 -0.71
CA PRO A 183 5.09 8.40 -0.03
C PRO A 183 4.39 7.11 0.41
N LYS A 184 3.81 7.17 1.61
CA LYS A 184 3.04 6.07 2.19
C LYS A 184 1.58 6.43 2.46
N ILE A 185 1.30 7.73 2.48
CA ILE A 185 -0.03 8.30 2.67
C ILE A 185 -0.21 9.47 1.70
N GLN A 186 -1.46 9.84 1.46
CA GLN A 186 -1.80 11.08 0.78
C GLN A 186 -2.77 11.88 1.67
N MET A 187 -2.70 13.21 1.57
CA MET A 187 -3.73 14.10 2.11
C MET A 187 -4.05 15.15 1.06
N ASN A 188 -5.34 15.31 0.70
CA ASN A 188 -5.81 16.27 -0.29
C ASN A 188 -5.06 16.18 -1.65
N GLY A 189 -4.76 14.96 -2.11
CA GLY A 189 -4.05 14.71 -3.37
C GLY A 189 -2.53 14.90 -3.28
N GLN A 190 -2.01 15.35 -2.13
CA GLN A 190 -0.58 15.56 -1.90
C GLN A 190 0.03 14.34 -1.22
N PRO A 191 1.19 13.84 -1.71
CA PRO A 191 1.87 12.70 -1.13
C PRO A 191 2.68 13.08 0.11
N TYR A 192 2.65 12.22 1.12
CA TYR A 192 3.49 12.35 2.31
C TYR A 192 4.19 11.04 2.63
N MET A 193 5.46 11.17 3.03
CA MET A 193 6.20 10.15 3.72
C MET A 193 6.05 10.35 5.23
N LEU A 194 5.77 9.27 5.94
CA LEU A 194 5.56 9.27 7.37
C LEU A 194 6.71 8.54 8.07
N LEU A 195 7.38 9.21 9.01
CA LEU A 195 8.47 8.66 9.81
C LEU A 195 8.25 8.94 11.29
N ILE A 196 8.67 8.01 12.14
CA ILE A 196 8.85 8.30 13.58
C ILE A 196 10.20 8.98 13.79
N GLY A 197 10.31 9.86 14.79
CA GLY A 197 11.53 10.63 15.04
C GLY A 197 12.77 9.77 15.22
N ARG A 198 12.65 8.61 15.88
CA ARG A 198 13.73 7.61 15.96
C ARG A 198 14.23 7.15 14.59
N ALA A 199 13.33 6.89 13.65
CA ALA A 199 13.71 6.44 12.31
C ALA A 199 14.42 7.55 11.53
N LEU A 200 13.95 8.79 11.69
CA LEU A 200 14.56 9.96 11.07
C LEU A 200 15.97 10.24 11.63
N LYS A 201 16.17 10.15 12.95
CA LYS A 201 17.48 10.26 13.62
C LYS A 201 18.50 9.21 13.17
N ARG A 202 18.03 8.02 12.78
CA ARG A 202 18.90 6.97 12.23
C ARG A 202 19.24 7.20 10.76
N ALA A 203 18.34 7.84 10.01
CA ALA A 203 18.49 8.05 8.58
C ALA A 203 19.28 9.33 8.24
N VAL A 204 19.28 10.33 9.14
CA VAL A 204 19.92 11.64 8.92
C VAL A 204 21.02 11.86 9.95
N PRO A 205 22.24 12.25 9.53
CA PRO A 205 23.30 12.69 10.43
C PRO A 205 22.85 13.79 11.40
N ALA A 206 23.29 13.72 12.66
CA ALA A 206 22.85 14.62 13.73
C ALA A 206 23.17 16.10 13.45
N ASP A 207 24.30 16.38 12.79
CA ASP A 207 24.73 17.72 12.39
C ASP A 207 23.85 18.35 11.30
N ARG A 208 23.10 17.52 10.55
CA ARG A 208 22.14 17.99 9.55
C ARG A 208 20.76 18.16 10.15
N LEU A 209 20.34 17.25 11.04
CA LEU A 209 19.08 17.42 11.77
C LEU A 209 19.06 18.71 12.57
N SER A 210 20.16 19.07 13.24
CA SER A 210 20.25 20.30 14.03
C SER A 210 20.10 21.58 13.19
N LYS A 211 20.38 21.51 11.87
CA LYS A 211 20.24 22.62 10.92
C LYS A 211 18.83 22.79 10.38
N ILE A 212 17.91 21.85 10.63
CA ILE A 212 16.51 21.94 10.20
C ILE A 212 15.68 22.45 11.39
N PRO A 213 15.24 23.72 11.42
CA PRO A 213 14.57 24.30 12.58
C PRO A 213 13.33 23.51 13.03
N ALA A 214 12.56 23.00 12.07
CA ALA A 214 11.36 22.20 12.33
C ALA A 214 11.63 20.83 12.98
N LEU A 215 12.89 20.39 13.04
CA LEU A 215 13.30 19.10 13.62
C LEU A 215 14.15 19.28 14.90
N GLN A 216 14.35 20.52 15.37
CA GLN A 216 15.03 20.77 16.63
C GLN A 216 14.16 20.29 17.80
N GLY A 217 14.75 19.50 18.71
CA GLY A 217 14.03 18.90 19.83
C GLY A 217 13.18 17.67 19.49
N LEU A 218 13.24 17.17 18.23
CA LEU A 218 12.47 16.02 17.77
C LEU A 218 12.53 14.84 18.74
N GLU A 219 11.39 14.40 19.25
CA GLU A 219 11.33 13.24 20.14
C GLU A 219 11.37 11.92 19.37
N ASP A 220 11.78 10.84 20.04
CA ASP A 220 11.88 9.51 19.41
C ASP A 220 10.54 8.97 18.89
N LYS A 221 9.45 9.34 19.56
CA LYS A 221 8.08 8.88 19.27
C LYS A 221 7.27 9.89 18.46
N GLU A 222 7.84 11.04 18.16
CA GLU A 222 7.15 12.08 17.39
C GLU A 222 6.96 11.65 15.94
N MET A 223 5.79 11.95 15.38
CA MET A 223 5.46 11.63 14.00
C MET A 223 5.83 12.80 13.09
N VAL A 224 6.68 12.55 12.10
CA VAL A 224 7.12 13.54 11.12
C VAL A 224 6.48 13.22 9.78
N LEU A 225 5.77 14.21 9.22
CA LEU A 225 5.26 14.17 7.85
C LEU A 225 6.20 14.94 6.94
N ILE A 226 6.63 14.30 5.86
CA ILE A 226 7.58 14.84 4.89
C ILE A 226 6.91 14.84 3.53
N THR A 227 7.01 15.96 2.81
CA THR A 227 6.46 16.12 1.47
C THR A 227 7.49 16.81 0.59
N VAL A 228 7.39 16.61 -0.72
CA VAL A 228 8.22 17.26 -1.73
C VAL A 228 7.31 18.21 -2.49
N ARG A 229 7.76 19.46 -2.67
CA ARG A 229 7.05 20.50 -3.41
C ARG A 229 7.86 20.92 -4.63
#